data_AF-A0A067JY66-F1
#
_entry.id   AF-A0A067JY66-F1
#
_cell.length_a   1.000
_cell.length_b   1.000
_cell.length_c   1.000
_cell.angle_alpha   90.00
_cell.angle_beta   90.00
_cell.angle_gamma   90.00
#
_symmetry.space_group_name_H-M   'P 1'
#
loop_
_entity.id
_entity.type
_entity.pdbx_description
1 polymer ?
#
loop_
_entity_poly.entity_id
_entity_poly.type
_entity_poly.pdbx_seq_one_letter_code
_entity_poly.pdbx_strand_id
1 'polypeptide(L)'
;MGHCNFELIPDSLFSVFPPLKYLMYTPTYHSLHHTQFRTNYSLFMPLYDYVYGTVDESSDTLYKASVERAEDSPDVVHLVHLTTPDSIYHLQFGFACFASKPYSSKWYLRFMWPATLLWSRICGRTFVSERNTFNTVKWQSWLVPRHKGQYLLKSQRDAINGMIEGAIKEADKKGVKVLTLGLLNQEEELNGNGRCMWKETLV
;
A
#
# COMPACT_ATOMS: atom_id res chain seq x y z
N MET A 1 0.47 10.10 -5.72
CA MET A 1 1.70 9.41 -6.16
C MET A 1 2.94 10.27 -5.86
N GLY A 2 3.12 11.45 -6.45
CA GLY A 2 4.34 12.26 -6.25
C GLY A 2 4.75 12.63 -4.82
N HIS A 3 3.78 12.83 -3.93
CA HIS A 3 4.03 13.25 -2.55
C HIS A 3 3.94 12.10 -1.53
N CYS A 4 4.15 10.86 -1.98
CA CYS A 4 4.21 9.72 -1.08
C CYS A 4 5.60 9.65 -0.42
N ASN A 5 5.63 9.35 0.89
CA ASN A 5 6.89 9.25 1.66
C ASN A 5 7.66 7.93 1.43
N PHE A 6 7.26 7.13 0.44
CA PHE A 6 7.87 5.85 0.11
C PHE A 6 7.67 5.56 -1.38
N GLU A 7 8.57 4.75 -1.93
CA GLU A 7 8.51 4.34 -3.32
C GLU A 7 7.46 3.25 -3.50
N LEU A 8 6.51 3.51 -4.38
CA LEU A 8 5.36 2.62 -4.63
C LEU A 8 5.63 1.67 -5.80
N ILE A 9 6.48 2.10 -6.75
CA ILE A 9 6.70 1.40 -8.00
C ILE A 9 7.92 0.49 -7.85
N PRO A 10 7.77 -0.85 -7.89
CA PRO A 10 8.90 -1.75 -7.76
C PRO A 10 9.77 -1.72 -9.02
N ASP A 11 11.07 -1.91 -8.85
CA ASP A 11 12.05 -1.92 -9.95
C ASP A 11 11.76 -3.01 -10.98
N SER A 12 11.14 -4.12 -10.54
CA SER A 12 10.69 -5.20 -11.42
C SER A 12 9.69 -4.73 -12.49
N LEU A 13 8.87 -3.72 -12.19
CA LEU A 13 7.90 -3.20 -13.15
C LEU A 13 8.60 -2.47 -14.30
N PHE A 14 9.63 -1.67 -13.99
CA PHE A 14 10.46 -1.02 -15.00
C PHE A 14 11.37 -2.01 -15.73
N SER A 15 11.76 -3.11 -15.09
CA SER A 15 12.52 -4.18 -15.73
C SER A 15 11.67 -4.96 -16.76
N VAL A 16 10.40 -5.24 -16.44
CA VAL A 16 9.48 -5.97 -17.34
C VAL A 16 9.02 -5.08 -18.50
N PHE A 17 8.77 -3.79 -18.25
CA PHE A 17 8.36 -2.84 -19.28
C PHE A 17 9.14 -1.51 -19.18
N PRO A 18 10.39 -1.47 -19.69
CA PRO A 18 11.26 -0.30 -19.61
C PRO A 18 10.65 1.03 -20.10
N PRO A 19 9.83 1.07 -21.17
CA PRO A 19 9.20 2.31 -21.61
C PRO A 19 8.35 3.00 -20.54
N LEU A 20 7.84 2.26 -19.54
CA LEU A 20 7.00 2.80 -18.48
C LEU A 20 7.70 3.91 -17.67
N LYS A 21 9.02 3.81 -17.51
CA LYS A 21 9.83 4.79 -16.79
C LYS A 21 9.67 6.21 -17.35
N TYR A 22 9.48 6.33 -18.66
CA TYR A 22 9.30 7.62 -19.33
C TYR A 22 7.83 8.09 -19.29
N LEU A 23 6.88 7.18 -19.13
CA LEU A 23 5.45 7.47 -19.17
C LEU A 23 4.86 7.78 -17.79
N MET A 24 5.48 7.29 -16.72
CA MET A 24 4.97 7.39 -15.35
C MET A 24 6.06 7.86 -14.41
N TYR A 25 5.84 9.00 -13.77
CA TYR A 25 6.70 9.52 -12.71
C TYR A 25 6.57 8.70 -11.41
N THR A 26 7.63 8.72 -10.60
CA THR A 26 7.67 8.11 -9.26
C THR A 26 7.62 9.17 -8.15
N PRO A 27 7.22 8.82 -6.91
CA PRO A 27 7.40 9.66 -5.74
C PRO A 27 8.82 10.23 -5.63
N THR A 28 9.85 9.42 -5.89
CA THR A 28 11.25 9.85 -5.83
C THR A 28 11.57 10.91 -6.88
N TYR A 29 11.16 10.69 -8.14
CA TYR A 29 11.35 11.64 -9.23
C TYR A 29 10.74 13.01 -8.92
N HIS A 30 9.49 13.02 -8.43
CA HIS A 30 8.78 14.26 -8.05
C HIS A 30 9.36 14.92 -6.82
N SER A 31 9.75 14.13 -5.80
CA SER A 31 10.37 14.66 -4.59
C SER A 31 11.69 15.35 -4.88
N LEU A 32 12.46 14.81 -5.84
CA LEU A 32 13.72 15.41 -6.28
C LEU A 32 13.52 16.77 -6.93
N HIS A 33 12.41 17.01 -7.64
CA HIS A 33 12.07 18.35 -8.13
C HIS A 33 11.90 19.37 -6.98
N HIS A 34 11.32 18.97 -5.84
CA HIS A 34 11.15 19.85 -4.68
C HIS A 34 12.45 20.15 -3.93
N THR A 35 13.49 19.34 -4.12
CA THR A 35 14.83 19.59 -3.55
C THR A 35 15.77 20.25 -4.57
N GLN A 36 15.63 19.92 -5.86
CA GLN A 36 16.39 20.43 -7.00
C GLN A 36 15.45 21.10 -8.01
N PHE A 37 15.03 22.33 -7.71
CA PHE A 37 14.00 23.07 -8.45
C PHE A 37 14.26 23.30 -9.95
N ARG A 38 15.48 23.05 -10.43
CA ARG A 38 15.89 23.25 -11.83
C ARG A 38 15.91 21.97 -12.67
N THR A 39 15.33 20.90 -12.15
CA THR A 39 15.30 19.58 -12.78
C THR A 39 13.93 18.92 -12.61
N ASN A 40 13.64 17.88 -13.39
CA ASN A 40 12.43 17.06 -13.28
C ASN A 40 11.12 17.88 -13.32
N TYR A 41 10.95 18.72 -14.34
CA TYR A 41 9.80 19.63 -14.44
C TYR A 41 8.47 18.94 -14.74
N SER A 42 8.50 17.77 -15.38
CA SER A 42 7.28 17.06 -15.79
C SER A 42 6.57 16.46 -14.58
N LEU A 43 5.36 16.95 -14.31
CA LEU A 43 4.58 16.52 -13.17
C LEU A 43 4.10 15.07 -13.24
N PHE A 44 3.89 14.53 -14.45
CA PHE A 44 3.27 13.21 -14.64
C PHE A 44 4.02 12.28 -15.59
N MET A 45 4.61 12.83 -16.65
CA MET A 45 5.22 12.06 -17.73
C MET A 45 6.68 12.49 -17.93
N PRO A 46 7.65 11.80 -17.32
CA PRO A 46 9.08 12.15 -17.36
C PRO A 46 9.67 12.25 -18.77
N LEU A 47 9.04 11.66 -19.78
CA LEU A 47 9.46 11.67 -21.18
C LEU A 47 9.96 13.05 -21.65
N TYR A 48 9.24 14.12 -21.31
CA TYR A 48 9.63 15.46 -21.76
C TYR A 48 10.93 15.94 -21.12
N ASP A 49 11.19 15.63 -19.85
CA ASP A 49 12.47 15.97 -19.25
C ASP A 49 13.63 15.19 -19.88
N TYR A 50 13.39 13.95 -20.30
CA TYR A 50 14.40 13.19 -21.06
C TYR A 50 14.65 13.79 -22.44
N VAL A 51 13.59 14.22 -23.14
CA VAL A 51 13.69 14.86 -24.47
C VAL A 51 14.41 16.21 -24.39
N TYR A 52 14.14 17.01 -23.35
CA TYR A 52 14.71 18.35 -23.18
C TYR A 52 15.96 18.40 -22.30
N GLY A 53 16.44 17.26 -21.78
CA GLY A 53 17.66 17.19 -20.98
C GLY A 53 17.55 17.86 -19.61
N THR A 54 16.35 17.86 -19.02
CA THR A 54 16.07 18.47 -17.71
C THR A 54 15.90 17.44 -16.58
N VAL A 55 16.20 16.16 -16.84
CA VAL A 55 16.25 15.13 -15.79
C VAL A 55 17.47 15.33 -14.89
N ASP A 56 17.27 15.23 -13.58
CA ASP A 56 18.38 15.23 -12.62
C ASP A 56 19.21 13.94 -12.73
N GLU A 57 20.53 14.06 -12.76
CA GLU A 57 21.46 12.93 -12.90
C GLU A 57 21.33 11.89 -11.77
N SER A 58 20.91 12.31 -10.58
CA SER A 58 20.71 11.43 -9.42
C SER A 58 19.36 10.72 -9.40
N SER A 59 18.46 10.99 -10.36
CA SER A 59 17.09 10.42 -10.36
C SER A 59 17.08 8.89 -10.27
N ASP A 60 17.94 8.22 -11.05
CA ASP A 60 17.99 6.75 -11.10
C ASP A 60 18.63 6.15 -9.85
N THR A 61 19.70 6.78 -9.34
CA THR A 61 20.41 6.31 -8.15
C THR A 61 19.56 6.51 -6.90
N LEU A 62 18.86 7.64 -6.79
CA LEU A 62 17.91 7.91 -5.71
C LEU A 62 16.71 6.98 -5.75
N TYR A 63 16.16 6.70 -6.94
CA TYR A 63 15.08 5.73 -7.07
C TYR A 63 15.51 4.35 -6.56
N LYS A 64 16.65 3.83 -7.04
CA LYS A 64 17.17 2.53 -6.60
C LYS A 64 17.44 2.50 -5.10
N ALA A 65 18.10 3.54 -4.56
CA ALA A 65 18.34 3.66 -3.13
C ALA A 65 17.03 3.71 -2.32
N SER A 66 15.98 4.35 -2.84
CA SER A 66 14.67 4.40 -2.18
C SER A 66 13.93 3.06 -2.22
N VAL A 67 14.09 2.27 -3.28
CA VAL A 67 13.50 0.92 -3.39
C VAL A 67 14.25 -0.07 -2.49
N GLU A 68 15.58 0.02 -2.42
CA GLU A 68 16.43 -0.86 -1.61
C GLU A 68 16.46 -0.48 -0.13
N ARG A 69 16.02 0.74 0.21
CA ARG A 69 15.97 1.24 1.58
C ARG A 69 15.20 0.26 2.46
N ALA A 70 15.88 -0.25 3.49
CA ALA A 70 15.25 -1.07 4.51
C ALA A 70 14.05 -0.31 5.09
N GLU A 71 12.88 -0.95 5.10
CA GLU A 71 11.70 -0.35 5.67
C GLU A 71 11.91 -0.05 7.15
N ASP A 72 11.64 1.21 7.54
CA ASP A 72 11.58 1.59 8.94
C ASP A 72 10.60 0.67 9.68
N SER A 73 11.06 0.02 10.74
CA SER A 73 10.20 -0.76 11.64
C SER A 73 9.19 0.18 12.32
N PRO A 74 7.88 -0.11 12.22
CA PRO A 74 6.86 0.67 12.93
C PRO A 74 6.77 0.27 14.40
N ASP A 75 6.47 1.23 15.27
CA ASP A 75 6.15 0.94 16.67
C ASP A 75 4.76 0.30 16.80
N VAL A 76 3.81 0.77 15.97
CA VAL A 76 2.41 0.35 16.01
C VAL A 76 1.91 -0.01 14.63
N VAL A 77 1.25 -1.17 14.53
CA VAL A 77 0.55 -1.63 13.32
C VAL A 77 -0.94 -1.77 13.61
N HIS A 78 -1.77 -1.18 12.76
CA HIS A 78 -3.21 -1.38 12.75
C HIS A 78 -3.62 -2.12 11.48
N LEU A 79 -4.10 -3.34 11.65
CA LEU A 79 -4.55 -4.18 10.54
C LEU A 79 -6.00 -3.83 10.19
N VAL A 80 -6.22 -3.32 8.99
CA VAL A 80 -7.53 -2.88 8.48
C VAL A 80 -7.97 -3.74 7.30
N HIS A 81 -9.24 -3.65 6.93
CA HIS A 81 -9.80 -4.29 5.74
C HIS A 81 -10.72 -3.32 4.99
N LEU A 82 -11.07 -3.63 3.74
CA LEU A 82 -11.97 -2.80 2.95
C LEU A 82 -13.42 -2.96 3.44
N THR A 83 -14.19 -1.88 3.46
CA THR A 83 -15.62 -1.96 3.85
C THR A 83 -16.50 -2.47 2.71
N THR A 84 -16.21 -2.03 1.48
CA THR A 84 -16.94 -2.42 0.25
C THR A 84 -15.93 -2.68 -0.88
N PRO A 85 -16.35 -3.29 -2.01
CA PRO A 85 -15.49 -3.42 -3.18
C PRO A 85 -14.96 -2.06 -3.69
N ASP A 86 -15.79 -1.01 -3.64
CA ASP A 86 -15.45 0.32 -4.14
C ASP A 86 -14.42 1.04 -3.26
N SER A 87 -14.27 0.65 -1.99
CA SER A 87 -13.38 1.31 -1.02
C SER A 87 -11.91 1.34 -1.49
N ILE A 88 -11.49 0.39 -2.33
CA ILE A 88 -10.13 0.36 -2.87
C ILE A 88 -9.79 1.64 -3.67
N TYR A 89 -10.78 2.24 -4.33
CA TYR A 89 -10.57 3.42 -5.16
C TYR A 89 -10.34 4.69 -4.36
N HIS A 90 -10.72 4.68 -3.08
CA HIS A 90 -10.48 5.79 -2.15
C HIS A 90 -9.12 5.70 -1.45
N LEU A 91 -8.32 4.66 -1.73
CA LEU A 91 -6.96 4.57 -1.22
C LEU A 91 -6.05 5.59 -1.91
N GLN A 92 -5.13 6.19 -1.16
CA GLN A 92 -4.32 7.32 -1.60
C GLN A 92 -3.38 7.00 -2.78
N PHE A 93 -3.05 5.72 -2.97
CA PHE A 93 -2.18 5.26 -4.05
C PHE A 93 -2.90 5.08 -5.39
N GLY A 94 -4.24 5.07 -5.40
CA GLY A 94 -5.03 4.91 -6.62
C GLY A 94 -5.39 6.26 -7.25
N PHE A 95 -6.67 6.60 -7.16
CA PHE A 95 -7.23 7.76 -7.82
C PHE A 95 -7.30 8.94 -6.84
N ALA A 96 -6.40 9.91 -6.97
CA ALA A 96 -6.37 11.10 -6.12
C ALA A 96 -7.73 11.84 -6.07
N CYS A 97 -8.49 11.84 -7.18
CA CYS A 97 -9.84 12.40 -7.26
C CYS A 97 -10.85 11.72 -6.32
N PHE A 98 -10.72 10.41 -6.09
CA PHE A 98 -11.57 9.67 -5.16
C PHE A 98 -11.04 9.77 -3.73
N ALA A 99 -9.74 9.66 -3.53
CA ALA A 99 -9.12 9.78 -2.21
C ALA A 99 -9.34 11.15 -1.55
N SER A 100 -9.47 12.23 -2.34
CA SER A 100 -9.71 13.58 -1.82
C SER A 100 -11.17 13.86 -1.41
N LYS A 101 -12.09 12.93 -1.71
CA LYS A 101 -13.52 13.08 -1.42
C LYS A 101 -13.93 12.11 -0.32
N PRO A 102 -14.88 12.51 0.55
CA PRO A 102 -15.52 11.58 1.47
C PRO A 102 -16.02 10.34 0.72
N TYR A 103 -15.89 9.18 1.36
CA TYR A 103 -16.32 7.91 0.79
C TYR A 103 -17.80 8.01 0.36
N SER A 104 -18.05 7.81 -0.93
CA SER A 104 -19.41 7.78 -1.49
C SER A 104 -19.46 6.80 -2.65
N SER A 105 -20.35 5.80 -2.57
CA SER A 105 -20.51 4.86 -3.67
C SER A 105 -21.20 5.58 -4.83
N LYS A 106 -20.52 5.59 -5.98
CA LYS A 106 -21.01 6.17 -7.22
C LYS A 106 -21.40 5.04 -8.17
N TRP A 107 -22.48 5.22 -8.92
CA TRP A 107 -22.99 4.20 -9.83
C TRP A 107 -21.94 3.73 -10.85
N TYR A 108 -21.09 4.64 -11.34
CA TYR A 108 -20.08 4.30 -12.34
C TYR A 108 -18.89 3.52 -11.76
N LEU A 109 -18.61 3.61 -10.46
CA LEU A 109 -17.57 2.78 -9.83
C LEU A 109 -17.94 1.29 -9.89
N ARG A 110 -19.24 0.98 -10.00
CA ARG A 110 -19.69 -0.38 -10.23
C ARG A 110 -19.14 -0.97 -11.52
N PHE A 111 -18.82 -0.19 -12.56
CA PHE A 111 -18.20 -0.75 -13.78
C PHE A 111 -16.76 -1.20 -13.55
N MET A 112 -16.11 -0.72 -12.50
CA MET A 112 -14.75 -1.11 -12.15
C MET A 112 -14.69 -2.44 -11.37
N TRP A 113 -15.84 -3.07 -11.10
CA TRP A 113 -15.95 -4.33 -10.37
C TRP A 113 -15.08 -5.49 -10.90
N PRO A 114 -14.81 -5.66 -12.22
CA PRO A 114 -13.94 -6.75 -12.65
C PRO A 114 -12.51 -6.53 -12.17
N ALA A 115 -12.06 -5.27 -12.19
CA ALA A 115 -10.74 -4.89 -11.71
C ALA A 115 -10.62 -5.08 -10.18
N THR A 116 -11.65 -4.72 -9.40
CA THR A 116 -11.62 -4.95 -7.93
C THR A 116 -11.54 -6.43 -7.59
N LEU A 117 -12.29 -7.28 -8.29
CA LEU A 117 -12.29 -8.73 -8.04
C LEU A 117 -10.97 -9.38 -8.46
N LEU A 118 -10.43 -9.02 -9.63
CA LEU A 118 -9.12 -9.49 -10.08
C LEU A 118 -8.04 -9.08 -9.08
N TRP A 119 -8.01 -7.82 -8.68
CA TRP A 119 -7.09 -7.31 -7.67
C TRP A 119 -7.18 -8.09 -6.37
N SER A 120 -8.40 -8.26 -5.82
CA SER A 120 -8.58 -9.01 -4.57
C SER A 120 -8.09 -10.46 -4.66
N ARG A 121 -8.22 -11.11 -5.83
CA ARG A 121 -7.71 -12.49 -6.01
C ARG A 121 -6.19 -12.55 -6.12
N ILE A 122 -5.58 -11.59 -6.81
CA ILE A 122 -4.12 -11.56 -7.04
C ILE A 122 -3.40 -11.15 -5.75
N CYS A 123 -3.97 -10.22 -4.98
CA CYS A 123 -3.42 -9.80 -3.70
C CYS A 123 -3.73 -10.84 -2.61
N GLY A 124 -2.77 -11.75 -2.41
CA GLY A 124 -2.78 -12.78 -1.35
C GLY A 124 -1.99 -12.38 -0.10
N ARG A 125 -1.53 -11.13 0.02
CA ARG A 125 -0.75 -10.63 1.15
C ARG A 125 -1.26 -9.28 1.61
N THR A 126 -1.05 -8.98 2.88
CA THR A 126 -1.24 -7.64 3.44
C THR A 126 -0.19 -6.69 2.88
N PHE A 127 -0.55 -5.42 2.76
CA PHE A 127 0.39 -4.39 2.34
C PHE A 127 0.16 -3.11 3.14
N VAL A 128 1.18 -2.26 3.23
CA VAL A 128 1.11 -1.00 3.97
C VAL A 128 0.28 0.00 3.16
N SER A 129 -0.88 0.39 3.69
CA SER A 129 -1.73 1.40 3.05
C SER A 129 -1.34 2.82 3.46
N GLU A 130 -0.82 3.00 4.67
CA GLU A 130 -0.51 4.31 5.23
C GLU A 130 0.63 4.21 6.25
N ARG A 131 1.48 5.25 6.28
CA ARG A 131 2.57 5.42 7.25
C ARG A 131 2.46 6.81 7.85
N ASN A 132 2.36 6.89 9.17
CA ASN A 132 2.28 8.14 9.91
C ASN A 132 3.31 8.15 11.03
N THR A 133 3.82 9.34 11.34
CA THR A 133 4.70 9.55 12.49
C THR A 133 4.04 10.57 13.39
N PHE A 134 3.65 10.16 14.59
CA PHE A 134 3.08 11.04 15.61
C PHE A 134 4.13 11.26 16.70
N ASN A 135 4.76 12.43 16.70
CA ASN A 135 5.93 12.75 17.51
C ASN A 135 7.06 11.73 17.26
N THR A 136 7.29 10.82 18.22
CA THR A 136 8.31 9.78 18.14
C THR A 136 7.75 8.40 17.78
N VAL A 137 6.41 8.25 17.72
CA VAL A 137 5.74 6.96 17.49
C VAL A 137 5.49 6.78 15.99
N LYS A 138 6.04 5.71 15.42
CA LYS A 138 5.80 5.32 14.02
C LYS A 138 4.58 4.40 13.93
N TRP A 139 3.54 4.88 13.28
CA TRP A 139 2.29 4.17 13.05
C TRP A 139 2.18 3.70 11.60
N GLN A 140 1.74 2.46 11.39
CA GLN A 140 1.39 1.96 10.06
C GLN A 140 0.01 1.31 10.05
N SER A 141 -0.74 1.58 8.98
CA SER A 141 -2.00 0.89 8.69
C SER A 141 -1.75 -0.15 7.61
N TRP A 142 -1.90 -1.43 7.94
CA TRP A 142 -1.72 -2.54 7.02
C TRP A 142 -3.08 -3.00 6.52
N LEU A 143 -3.25 -3.11 5.20
CA LEU A 143 -4.52 -3.45 4.59
C LEU A 143 -4.54 -4.93 4.20
N VAL A 144 -5.54 -5.64 4.71
CA VAL A 144 -5.95 -6.94 4.17
C VAL A 144 -6.78 -6.67 2.91
N PRO A 145 -6.39 -7.20 1.72
CA PRO A 145 -7.04 -6.94 0.43
C PRO A 145 -8.39 -7.68 0.28
N ARG A 146 -9.24 -7.59 1.30
CA ARG A 146 -10.55 -8.23 1.39
C ARG A 146 -11.58 -7.22 1.84
N HIS A 147 -12.76 -7.28 1.25
CA HIS A 147 -13.90 -6.45 1.64
C HIS A 147 -14.84 -7.21 2.57
N LYS A 148 -15.71 -6.49 3.30
CA LYS A 148 -16.67 -7.07 4.26
C LYS A 148 -17.41 -8.31 3.74
N GLY A 149 -17.89 -8.28 2.49
CA GLY A 149 -18.59 -9.42 1.87
C GLY A 149 -17.76 -10.71 1.86
N GLN A 150 -16.44 -10.62 1.69
CA GLN A 150 -15.54 -11.79 1.73
C GLN A 150 -15.34 -12.35 3.13
N TYR A 151 -15.38 -11.52 4.17
CA TYR A 151 -15.32 -11.99 5.56
C TYR A 151 -16.54 -12.85 5.94
N LEU A 152 -17.71 -12.50 5.39
CA LEU A 152 -18.95 -13.24 5.61
C LEU A 152 -18.98 -14.61 4.91
N LEU A 153 -18.09 -14.85 3.94
CA LEU A 153 -18.01 -16.12 3.22
C LEU A 153 -17.13 -17.12 3.97
N LYS A 154 -17.74 -18.19 4.47
CA LYS A 154 -17.02 -19.27 5.21
C LYS A 154 -15.84 -19.83 4.42
N SER A 155 -15.97 -19.98 3.11
CA SER A 155 -14.90 -20.49 2.23
C SER A 155 -13.67 -19.59 2.11
N GLN A 156 -13.75 -18.34 2.55
CA GLN A 156 -12.64 -17.38 2.52
C GLN A 156 -11.93 -17.25 3.87
N ARG A 157 -12.48 -17.84 4.95
CA ARG A 157 -11.96 -17.67 6.33
C ARG A 157 -10.50 -18.10 6.46
N ASP A 158 -10.15 -19.29 5.96
CA ASP A 158 -8.77 -19.79 6.04
C ASP A 158 -7.78 -18.91 5.28
N ALA A 159 -8.18 -18.42 4.10
CA ALA A 159 -7.34 -17.51 3.31
C ALA A 159 -7.15 -16.16 4.01
N ILE A 160 -8.20 -15.63 4.65
CA ILE A 160 -8.14 -14.39 5.44
C ILE A 160 -7.26 -14.59 6.68
N ASN A 161 -7.47 -15.67 7.42
CA ASN A 161 -6.66 -16.01 8.60
C ASN A 161 -5.18 -16.17 8.25
N GLY A 162 -4.87 -16.86 7.16
CA GLY A 162 -3.49 -16.98 6.69
C GLY A 162 -2.84 -15.62 6.38
N MET A 163 -3.60 -14.66 5.84
CA MET A 163 -3.10 -13.28 5.65
C MET A 163 -2.89 -12.54 6.98
N ILE A 164 -3.80 -12.70 7.94
CA ILE A 164 -3.70 -12.06 9.27
C ILE A 164 -2.51 -12.66 10.05
N GLU A 165 -2.36 -13.98 10.07
CA GLU A 165 -1.22 -14.68 10.68
C GLU A 165 0.10 -14.27 10.02
N GLY A 166 0.13 -14.18 8.69
CA GLY A 166 1.28 -13.69 7.94
C GLY A 166 1.66 -12.26 8.35
N ALA A 167 0.68 -11.38 8.53
CA ALA A 167 0.90 -10.02 9.02
C ALA A 167 1.41 -9.98 10.46
N ILE A 168 0.88 -10.83 11.35
CA ILE A 168 1.37 -10.91 12.74
C ILE A 168 2.82 -11.36 12.77
N LYS A 169 3.18 -12.41 12.01
CA LYS A 169 4.56 -12.91 11.89
C LYS A 169 5.50 -11.85 11.31
N GLU A 170 5.03 -11.08 10.32
CA GLU A 170 5.81 -9.98 9.74
C GLU A 170 6.01 -8.84 10.76
N ALA A 171 4.99 -8.49 11.53
CA ALA A 171 5.07 -7.47 12.57
C ALA A 171 6.03 -7.88 13.69
N ASP A 172 5.96 -9.14 14.14
CA ASP A 172 6.88 -9.68 15.14
C ASP A 172 8.34 -9.67 14.64
N LYS A 173 8.57 -10.12 13.41
CA LYS A 173 9.90 -10.02 12.76
C LYS A 173 10.41 -8.58 12.66
N LYS A 174 9.51 -7.63 12.42
CA LYS A 174 9.84 -6.20 12.38
C LYS A 174 10.06 -5.61 13.79
N GLY A 175 9.74 -6.32 14.87
CA GLY A 175 9.86 -5.81 16.24
C GLY A 175 8.78 -4.78 16.59
N VAL A 176 7.60 -4.91 16.00
CA VAL A 176 6.46 -4.04 16.27
C VAL A 176 6.01 -4.21 17.71
N LYS A 177 5.83 -3.11 18.45
CA LYS A 177 5.48 -3.14 19.88
C LYS A 177 4.00 -3.42 20.10
N VAL A 178 3.14 -2.88 19.23
CA VAL A 178 1.69 -3.01 19.34
C VAL A 178 1.10 -3.35 17.97
N LEU A 179 0.41 -4.48 17.88
CA LEU A 179 -0.41 -4.84 16.73
C LEU A 179 -1.88 -4.86 17.15
N THR A 180 -2.72 -4.18 16.37
CA THR A 180 -4.17 -4.11 16.61
C THR A 180 -4.93 -4.63 15.40
N LEU A 181 -6.00 -5.38 15.66
CA LEU A 181 -6.87 -5.96 14.64
C LEU A 181 -8.13 -5.09 14.50
N GLY A 182 -8.28 -4.42 13.37
CA GLY A 182 -9.42 -3.56 13.09
C GLY A 182 -10.64 -4.33 12.59
N LEU A 183 -11.83 -3.93 13.06
CA LEU A 183 -13.13 -4.38 12.56
C LEU A 183 -13.27 -5.91 12.54
N LEU A 184 -13.46 -6.54 11.37
CA LEU A 184 -13.69 -7.98 11.24
C LEU A 184 -12.41 -8.81 11.35
N ASN A 185 -11.23 -8.18 11.40
CA ASN A 185 -9.97 -8.90 11.62
C ASN A 185 -9.90 -9.54 13.01
N GLN A 186 -10.73 -9.11 13.95
CA GLN A 186 -10.85 -9.64 15.31
C GLN A 186 -12.18 -10.39 15.53
N GLU A 187 -12.87 -10.82 14.47
CA GLU A 187 -14.15 -11.50 14.63
C GLU A 187 -14.00 -12.85 15.35
N GLU A 188 -14.85 -13.12 16.35
CA GLU A 188 -14.78 -14.34 17.15
C GLU A 188 -14.90 -15.61 16.30
N GLU A 189 -15.82 -15.61 15.33
CA GLU A 189 -15.99 -16.73 14.41
C GLU A 189 -14.83 -16.91 13.41
N LEU A 190 -13.98 -15.89 13.26
CA LEU A 190 -12.85 -15.90 12.35
C LEU A 190 -11.60 -16.46 13.05
N ASN A 191 -11.21 -15.88 14.18
CA ASN A 191 -9.96 -16.23 14.89
C ASN A 191 -10.07 -16.14 16.42
N GLY A 192 -11.29 -16.18 16.96
CA GLY A 192 -11.52 -16.16 18.41
C GLY A 192 -11.11 -14.83 19.06
N ASN A 193 -11.33 -13.70 18.38
CA ASN A 193 -10.87 -12.37 18.80
C ASN A 193 -9.33 -12.28 18.88
N GLY A 194 -8.64 -12.89 17.92
CA GLY A 194 -7.18 -12.98 17.85
C GLY A 194 -6.55 -13.97 18.84
N ARG A 195 -7.30 -14.55 19.79
CA ARG A 195 -6.75 -15.47 20.82
C ARG A 195 -6.07 -16.69 20.22
N CYS A 196 -6.55 -17.17 19.07
CA CYS A 196 -5.95 -18.32 18.39
C CYS A 196 -4.57 -18.01 17.80
N MET A 197 -4.25 -16.74 17.53
CA MET A 197 -3.03 -16.34 16.84
C MET A 197 -1.86 -16.06 17.79
N TRP A 198 -2.14 -15.67 19.04
CA TRP A 198 -1.11 -15.41 20.07
C TRP A 198 -0.55 -16.68 20.73
N LYS A 199 -1.24 -17.82 20.60
CA LYS A 199 -0.80 -19.10 21.18
C LYS A 199 0.34 -19.76 20.40
N GLU A 200 0.50 -19.45 19.11
CA GLU A 200 1.56 -20.01 18.27
C GLU A 200 2.89 -19.22 18.35
N THR A 201 2.90 -18.02 18.93
CA THR A 201 4.11 -17.15 19.02
C THR A 201 4.93 -17.37 20.31
N LEU A 202 4.43 -18.20 21.24
CA LEU A 202 5.04 -18.44 22.57
C LEU A 202 5.64 -19.85 22.71
N VAL A 203 5.99 -20.53 21.61
CA VAL A 203 6.69 -21.83 21.62
C VAL A 203 8.07 -21.69 20.98
#